data_AF-A0A8H7MZT2-F1
#
_entry.id   AF-A0A8H7MZT2-F1
#
_cell.length_a   1.000
_cell.length_b   1.000
_cell.length_c   1.000
_cell.angle_alpha   90.00
_cell.angle_beta   90.00
_cell.angle_gamma   90.00
#
_symmetry.space_group_name_H-M   'P 1'
#
loop_
_entity.id
_entity.type
_entity.pdbx_description
1 polymer ?
#
loop_
_entity_poly.entity_id
_entity_poly.type
_entity_poly.pdbx_seq_one_letter_code
_entity_poly.pdbx_strand_id
1 'polypeptide(L)'
;MSVITRNGRVTGLLGIPRPHGRLTAKVVGTGGGFSTSNIENIGFATCIAGGTGIAPFLAMTNAWWGANGCQGRISLMWSINRNDFPLVEYLVREKILQSIHWLSVTIFITPGDEFDGLLAGKTEDWWAKKISELRVEIDSSIQTRLRRMEKEDLDSTISNSDHQVLFCGSKALEWQIRMWCLNKCQVFKTELS
;
A
#
# COMPACT_ATOMS: atom_id res chain seq x y z
N MET A 1 3.09 22.60 -9.50
CA MET A 1 1.64 22.35 -9.52
C MET A 1 1.33 21.28 -8.49
N SER A 2 0.55 21.61 -7.45
CA SER A 2 0.08 20.65 -6.45
C SER A 2 -1.43 20.59 -6.57
N VAL A 3 -1.94 19.50 -7.16
CA VAL A 3 -3.34 19.13 -7.10
C VAL A 3 -3.41 17.92 -6.19
N ILE A 4 -3.73 18.13 -4.92
CA ILE A 4 -4.12 17.06 -4.01
C ILE A 4 -5.48 17.43 -3.42
N THR A 5 -6.53 17.03 -4.13
CA THR A 5 -7.91 17.10 -3.66
C THR A 5 -8.36 15.74 -3.16
N ARG A 6 -8.55 15.63 -1.85
CA ARG A 6 -9.71 14.96 -1.26
C ARG A 6 -10.07 15.76 0.00
N ASN A 7 -11.11 16.59 -0.13
CA ASN A 7 -11.50 17.71 0.74
C ASN A 7 -10.54 18.92 0.73
N GLY A 8 -10.42 19.58 -0.43
CA GLY A 8 -9.56 20.76 -0.63
C GLY A 8 -9.77 21.95 0.31
N ARG A 9 -10.82 21.95 1.14
CA ARG A 9 -11.05 22.97 2.18
C ARG A 9 -10.21 22.73 3.45
N VAL A 10 -9.99 21.49 3.86
CA VAL A 10 -9.28 21.16 5.13
C VAL A 10 -7.79 20.94 4.89
N THR A 11 -7.42 20.25 3.82
CA THR A 11 -6.01 20.05 3.44
C THR A 11 -5.33 21.36 3.04
N GLY A 12 -6.06 22.29 2.43
CA GLY A 12 -5.57 23.64 2.13
C GLY A 12 -5.20 24.43 3.38
N LEU A 13 -5.98 24.31 4.47
CA LEU A 13 -5.74 24.99 5.76
C LEU A 13 -4.49 24.49 6.49
N LEU A 14 -4.15 23.20 6.33
CA LEU A 14 -2.95 22.59 6.94
C LEU A 14 -1.65 23.03 6.25
N GLY A 15 -1.70 23.38 4.97
CA GLY A 15 -0.53 23.74 4.16
C GLY A 15 -0.18 25.23 4.12
N ILE A 16 -0.92 26.11 4.79
CA ILE A 16 -0.68 27.56 4.75
C ILE A 16 0.47 27.92 5.72
N PRO A 17 1.53 28.62 5.27
CA PRO A 17 2.56 29.15 6.15
C PRO A 17 1.94 30.12 7.16
N ARG A 18 2.23 29.97 8.46
CA ARG A 18 1.56 30.74 9.52
C ARG A 18 2.55 31.57 10.34
N PRO A 19 2.59 32.89 10.12
CA PRO A 19 3.48 33.77 10.88
C PRO A 19 2.99 34.05 12.32
N HIS A 20 1.75 33.72 12.69
CA HIS A 20 1.15 34.12 13.99
C HIS A 20 0.45 33.00 14.78
N GLY A 21 1.10 31.85 14.96
CA GLY A 21 0.71 30.87 16.00
C GLY A 21 0.55 29.42 15.53
N ARG A 22 0.45 28.50 16.50
CA ARG A 22 0.37 27.05 16.26
C ARG A 22 -1.05 26.63 15.88
N LEU A 23 -1.18 25.77 14.86
CA LEU A 23 -2.41 25.03 14.60
C LEU A 23 -2.56 23.93 15.65
N THR A 24 -3.70 23.85 16.30
CA THR A 24 -4.09 22.71 17.12
C THR A 24 -5.17 21.92 16.38
N ALA A 25 -4.97 20.62 16.26
CA ALA A 25 -5.99 19.70 15.79
C ALA A 25 -6.45 18.87 16.98
N LYS A 26 -7.76 18.75 17.17
CA LYS A 26 -8.36 17.82 18.14
C LYS A 26 -8.84 16.60 17.38
N VAL A 27 -8.33 15.43 17.73
CA VAL A 27 -8.88 14.16 17.23
C VAL A 27 -10.26 13.99 17.90
N VAL A 28 -11.32 13.99 17.09
CA VAL A 28 -12.71 13.92 17.57
C VAL A 28 -13.28 12.49 17.58
N GLY A 29 -12.51 11.52 17.11
CA GLY A 29 -12.85 10.10 17.10
C GLY A 29 -11.89 9.31 16.23
N THR A 30 -11.97 7.98 16.32
CA THR A 30 -11.31 7.02 15.41
C THR A 30 -12.41 6.27 14.66
N GLY A 31 -12.31 6.16 13.34
CA GLY A 31 -13.32 5.49 12.52
C GLY A 31 -12.75 5.01 11.18
N GLY A 32 -13.49 4.12 10.52
CA GLY A 32 -13.10 3.46 9.27
C GLY A 32 -12.11 2.28 9.44
N GLY A 33 -11.83 1.59 8.34
CA GLY A 33 -10.96 0.40 8.32
C GLY A 33 -11.67 -0.84 7.77
N PHE A 34 -11.07 -2.02 7.95
CA PHE A 34 -11.76 -3.28 7.63
C PHE A 34 -12.63 -3.69 8.82
N SER A 35 -13.81 -4.26 8.54
CA SER A 35 -14.65 -4.84 9.59
C SER A 35 -13.85 -5.88 10.39
N THR A 36 -14.01 -5.90 11.70
CA THR A 36 -13.36 -6.87 12.59
C THR A 36 -13.72 -8.31 12.20
N SER A 37 -14.96 -8.55 11.78
CA SER A 37 -15.43 -9.84 11.26
C SER A 37 -14.62 -10.35 10.07
N ASN A 38 -14.11 -9.44 9.24
CA ASN A 38 -13.30 -9.76 8.06
C ASN A 38 -11.83 -9.96 8.43
N ILE A 39 -11.36 -9.40 9.55
CA ILE A 39 -9.97 -9.53 10.02
C ILE A 39 -9.78 -10.78 10.88
N GLU A 40 -10.72 -11.06 11.79
CA GLU A 40 -10.62 -12.15 12.77
C GLU A 40 -10.62 -13.55 12.12
N ASN A 41 -11.19 -13.69 10.92
CA ASN A 41 -11.30 -14.96 10.20
C ASN A 41 -10.27 -15.15 9.08
N ILE A 42 -9.22 -14.33 9.03
CA ILE A 42 -8.24 -14.43 7.94
C ILE A 42 -7.28 -15.59 8.20
N GLY A 43 -7.47 -16.69 7.49
CA GLY A 43 -6.45 -17.75 7.37
C GLY A 43 -5.37 -17.39 6.34
N PHE A 44 -5.80 -17.07 5.11
CA PHE A 44 -4.95 -16.72 3.98
C PHE A 44 -5.46 -15.44 3.32
N ALA A 45 -4.59 -14.44 3.17
CA ALA A 45 -4.98 -13.20 2.50
C ALA A 45 -3.87 -12.53 1.71
N THR A 46 -4.29 -11.76 0.72
CA THR A 46 -3.46 -10.77 0.04
C THR A 46 -3.98 -9.38 0.36
N CYS A 47 -3.14 -8.57 1.01
CA CYS A 47 -3.36 -7.15 1.18
C CYS A 47 -2.91 -6.43 -0.08
N ILE A 48 -3.79 -5.64 -0.70
CA ILE A 48 -3.50 -4.84 -1.89
C ILE A 48 -3.64 -3.37 -1.56
N ALA A 49 -2.53 -2.66 -1.67
CA ALA A 49 -2.43 -1.23 -1.40
C ALA A 49 -2.21 -0.41 -2.68
N GLY A 50 -2.84 0.76 -2.77
CA GLY A 50 -2.56 1.77 -3.80
C GLY A 50 -2.13 3.10 -3.18
N GLY A 51 -0.95 3.60 -3.54
CA GLY A 51 -0.40 4.86 -3.01
C GLY A 51 -0.28 4.85 -1.49
N THR A 52 -0.82 5.87 -0.82
CA THR A 52 -0.85 5.94 0.65
C THR A 52 -1.83 4.97 1.32
N GLY A 53 -2.59 4.20 0.53
CA GLY A 53 -3.46 3.12 1.01
C GLY A 53 -2.74 1.95 1.69
N ILE A 54 -1.41 1.98 1.79
CA ILE A 54 -0.64 1.02 2.60
C ILE A 54 -0.85 1.20 4.12
N ALA A 55 -1.25 2.39 4.56
CA ALA A 55 -1.29 2.74 5.99
C ALA A 55 -2.14 1.80 6.87
N PRO A 56 -3.37 1.39 6.47
CA PRO A 56 -4.16 0.45 7.27
C PRO A 56 -3.47 -0.90 7.47
N PHE A 57 -2.70 -1.35 6.48
CA PHE A 57 -2.02 -2.65 6.53
C PHE A 57 -0.80 -2.63 7.45
N LEU A 58 -0.08 -1.50 7.53
CA LEU A 58 1.01 -1.31 8.50
C LEU A 58 0.48 -1.30 9.94
N ALA A 59 -0.68 -0.68 10.16
CA ALA A 59 -1.33 -0.69 11.48
C ALA A 59 -1.87 -2.08 11.84
N MET A 60 -2.47 -2.77 10.87
CA MET A 60 -3.06 -4.10 11.04
C MET A 60 -2.03 -5.14 11.44
N THR A 61 -0.84 -5.17 10.82
CA THR A 61 0.19 -6.14 11.19
C THR A 61 0.66 -5.97 12.63
N ASN A 62 0.89 -4.74 13.07
CA ASN A 62 1.29 -4.48 14.46
C ASN A 62 0.24 -4.98 15.47
N ALA A 63 -1.05 -4.82 15.16
CA ALA A 63 -2.13 -5.27 16.03
C ALA A 63 -2.34 -6.80 15.98
N TRP A 64 -2.29 -7.38 14.79
CA TRP A 64 -2.65 -8.79 14.57
C TRP A 64 -1.56 -9.76 15.07
N TRP A 65 -0.28 -9.44 14.88
CA TRP A 65 0.82 -10.25 15.40
C TRP A 65 0.88 -10.26 16.93
N GLY A 66 0.46 -9.17 17.59
CA GLY A 66 0.35 -9.09 19.05
C GLY A 66 -0.77 -9.94 19.64
N ALA A 67 -1.84 -10.22 18.88
CA ALA A 67 -3.05 -10.91 19.37
C ALA A 67 -3.12 -12.40 19.02
N ASN A 68 -2.69 -12.80 17.81
CA ASN A 68 -2.99 -14.12 17.26
C ASN A 68 -1.78 -15.03 17.00
N GLY A 69 -0.59 -14.66 17.48
CA GLY A 69 0.60 -15.53 17.44
C GLY A 69 0.86 -16.19 16.08
N CYS A 70 1.39 -15.44 15.11
CA CYS A 70 2.02 -15.95 13.88
C CYS A 70 1.18 -16.87 12.94
N GLN A 71 -0.13 -17.08 13.16
CA GLN A 71 -0.87 -18.11 12.42
C GLN A 71 -1.37 -17.69 11.03
N GLY A 72 -1.44 -16.40 10.70
CA GLY A 72 -1.93 -15.92 9.40
C GLY A 72 -0.85 -15.88 8.32
N ARG A 73 -1.13 -16.43 7.13
CA ARG A 73 -0.27 -16.28 5.94
C ARG A 73 -0.76 -15.11 5.09
N ILE A 74 -0.16 -13.93 5.32
CA ILE A 74 -0.59 -12.69 4.69
C ILE A 74 0.52 -12.17 3.78
N SER A 75 0.20 -11.95 2.51
CA SER A 75 1.09 -11.28 1.56
C SER A 75 0.65 -9.84 1.33
N LEU A 76 1.60 -8.95 1.08
CA LEU A 76 1.34 -7.56 0.70
C LEU A 76 1.74 -7.32 -0.75
N MET A 77 0.82 -6.73 -1.53
CA MET A 77 1.09 -6.18 -2.84
C MET A 77 0.79 -4.68 -2.82
N TRP A 78 1.81 -3.86 -3.07
CA TRP A 78 1.68 -2.42 -2.97
C TRP A 78 2.00 -1.75 -4.29
N SER A 79 1.02 -1.12 -4.91
CA SER A 79 1.20 -0.26 -6.07
C SER A 79 1.42 1.18 -5.64
N ILE A 80 2.53 1.77 -6.05
CA ILE A 80 2.87 3.16 -5.74
C ILE A 80 3.35 3.89 -6.99
N ASN A 81 3.01 5.17 -7.10
CA ASN A 81 3.57 6.01 -8.16
C ASN A 81 5.05 6.25 -7.87
N ARG A 82 5.88 6.19 -8.90
CA ARG A 82 7.32 6.51 -8.80
C ARG A 82 7.63 7.86 -8.13
N ASN A 83 6.77 8.87 -8.29
CA ASN A 83 6.94 10.18 -7.63
C ASN A 83 6.81 10.10 -6.11
N ASP A 84 6.11 9.07 -5.62
CA ASP A 84 5.92 8.79 -4.20
C ASP A 84 6.94 7.75 -3.68
N PHE A 85 7.92 7.34 -4.49
CA PHE A 85 8.96 6.38 -4.06
C PHE A 85 9.71 6.77 -2.78
N PRO A 86 9.96 8.05 -2.45
CA PRO A 86 10.55 8.42 -1.16
C PRO A 86 9.77 7.88 0.05
N LEU A 87 8.46 7.64 -0.07
CA LEU A 87 7.67 6.97 0.97
C LEU A 87 8.11 5.52 1.16
N VAL A 88 8.43 4.80 0.08
CA VAL A 88 8.97 3.44 0.14
C VAL A 88 10.30 3.44 0.88
N GLU A 89 11.22 4.34 0.50
CA GLU A 89 12.53 4.46 1.15
C GLU A 89 12.38 4.73 2.65
N TYR A 90 11.49 5.66 3.01
CA TYR A 90 11.22 5.99 4.41
C TYR A 90 10.69 4.79 5.20
N LEU A 91 9.66 4.10 4.69
CA LEU A 91 9.05 2.97 5.40
C LEU A 91 10.02 1.80 5.60
N VAL A 92 10.93 1.58 4.65
CA VAL A 92 11.97 0.55 4.74
C VAL A 92 13.06 0.97 5.74
N ARG A 93 13.62 2.17 5.60
CA ARG A 93 14.74 2.65 6.44
C ARG A 93 14.38 2.75 7.90
N GLU A 94 13.19 3.28 8.19
CA GLU A 94 12.68 3.41 9.54
C GLU A 94 12.14 2.08 10.10
N LYS A 95 12.26 0.97 9.35
CA LYS A 95 11.78 -0.36 9.72
C LYS A 95 10.29 -0.35 10.10
N ILE A 96 9.49 0.46 9.42
CA ILE A 96 8.04 0.48 9.59
C ILE A 96 7.43 -0.67 8.77
N LEU A 97 7.94 -0.90 7.56
CA LEU A 97 7.59 -2.05 6.75
C LEU A 97 8.58 -3.19 7.03
N GLN A 98 8.25 -4.04 8.00
CA GLN A 98 9.07 -5.19 8.37
C GLN A 98 8.59 -6.46 7.71
N SER A 99 9.49 -7.15 7.02
CA SER A 99 9.25 -8.43 6.36
C SER A 99 8.71 -9.52 7.27
N ILE A 100 9.17 -9.57 8.52
CA ILE A 100 8.78 -10.61 9.49
C ILE A 100 7.27 -10.67 9.74
N HIS A 101 6.55 -9.58 9.44
CA HIS A 101 5.10 -9.51 9.58
C HIS A 101 4.32 -10.03 8.36
N TRP A 102 5.03 -10.42 7.29
CA TRP A 102 4.46 -10.78 6.01
C TRP A 102 5.04 -12.11 5.51
N LEU A 103 4.23 -12.87 4.79
CA LEU A 103 4.72 -14.01 4.03
C LEU A 103 5.59 -13.55 2.84
N SER A 104 5.14 -12.49 2.17
CA SER A 104 5.86 -11.84 1.08
C SER A 104 5.38 -10.40 0.93
N VAL A 105 6.27 -9.52 0.48
CA VAL A 105 5.92 -8.15 0.11
C VAL A 105 6.35 -7.91 -1.32
N THR A 106 5.46 -7.43 -2.18
CA THR A 106 5.80 -7.02 -3.54
C THR A 106 5.38 -5.57 -3.77
N ILE A 107 6.35 -4.71 -4.08
CA ILE A 107 6.14 -3.29 -4.33
C ILE A 107 6.25 -3.03 -5.83
N PHE A 108 5.13 -2.62 -6.44
CA PHE A 108 5.00 -2.25 -7.83
C PHE A 108 5.18 -0.73 -7.95
N ILE A 109 6.35 -0.32 -8.43
CA ILE A 109 6.69 1.06 -8.70
C ILE A 109 6.20 1.38 -10.10
N THR A 110 5.11 2.13 -10.17
CA THR A 110 4.39 2.35 -11.42
C THR A 110 4.89 3.59 -12.15
N PRO A 111 5.01 3.52 -13.48
CA PRO A 111 5.15 4.71 -14.28
C PRO A 111 3.88 5.56 -14.15
N GLY A 112 4.05 6.83 -13.74
CA GLY A 112 3.04 7.85 -13.99
C GLY A 112 2.80 8.04 -15.50
N ASP A 113 1.91 8.97 -15.86
CA ASP A 113 1.46 9.20 -17.25
C ASP A 113 2.51 9.92 -18.13
N GLU A 114 3.81 9.62 -17.99
CA GLU A 114 4.86 10.19 -18.85
C GLU A 114 5.03 9.33 -20.12
N PHE A 115 5.02 10.01 -21.27
CA PHE A 115 4.98 9.42 -22.62
C PHE A 115 6.36 9.37 -23.32
N ASP A 116 7.44 9.74 -22.64
CA ASP A 116 8.77 9.96 -23.22
C ASP A 116 9.79 8.85 -22.95
N GLY A 117 9.35 7.73 -22.35
CA GLY A 117 10.25 6.64 -21.94
C GLY A 117 11.10 6.98 -20.72
N LEU A 118 10.94 8.17 -20.13
CA LEU A 118 11.52 8.52 -18.85
C LEU A 118 10.56 8.13 -17.73
N LEU A 119 11.13 7.65 -16.64
CA LEU A 119 10.41 7.32 -15.41
C LEU A 119 10.66 8.44 -14.39
N ALA A 120 9.76 9.43 -14.30
CA ALA A 120 9.90 10.62 -13.46
C ALA A 120 11.12 11.46 -13.86
N GLY A 121 11.35 11.58 -15.17
CA GLY A 121 12.55 12.22 -15.71
C GLY A 121 13.87 11.48 -15.43
N LYS A 122 13.82 10.20 -15.02
CA LYS A 122 14.98 9.33 -14.77
C LYS A 122 14.98 8.13 -15.72
N THR A 123 16.16 7.64 -16.05
CA THR A 123 16.36 6.45 -16.88
C THR A 123 16.08 5.17 -16.10
N GLU A 124 15.85 4.06 -16.80
CA GLU A 124 15.71 2.74 -16.17
C GLU A 124 16.96 2.35 -15.36
N ASP A 125 18.16 2.65 -15.85
CA ASP A 125 19.42 2.41 -15.13
C ASP A 125 19.49 3.14 -13.79
N TRP A 126 18.98 4.37 -13.74
CA TRP A 126 18.91 5.14 -12.51
C TRP A 126 18.00 4.45 -11.50
N TRP A 127 16.83 3.96 -11.94
CA TRP A 127 15.90 3.21 -11.09
C TRP A 127 16.46 1.86 -10.65
N ALA A 128 17.15 1.15 -11.55
CA ALA A 128 17.83 -0.10 -11.22
C ALA A 128 18.87 0.11 -10.11
N LYS A 129 19.70 1.16 -10.24
CA LYS A 129 20.64 1.56 -9.19
C LYS A 129 19.93 1.91 -7.89
N LYS A 130 18.90 2.76 -7.95
CA LYS A 130 18.17 3.22 -6.77
C LYS A 130 17.51 2.06 -6.00
N ILE A 131 16.91 1.12 -6.72
CA ILE A 131 16.35 -0.10 -6.14
C ILE A 131 17.46 -1.00 -5.57
N SER A 132 18.61 -1.12 -6.25
CA SER A 132 19.73 -1.91 -5.75
C SER A 132 20.29 -1.37 -4.43
N GLU A 133 20.36 -0.04 -4.27
CA GLU A 133 20.75 0.60 -3.01
C GLU A 133 19.76 0.25 -1.89
N LEU A 134 18.45 0.32 -2.18
CA LEU A 134 17.42 -0.05 -1.23
C LEU A 134 17.44 -1.55 -0.90
N ARG A 135 17.82 -2.43 -1.85
CA ARG A 135 17.94 -3.88 -1.61
C ARG A 135 18.98 -4.25 -0.55
N VAL A 136 20.01 -3.43 -0.37
CA VAL A 136 21.00 -3.64 0.72
C VAL A 136 20.35 -3.44 2.09
N GLU A 137 19.33 -2.58 2.16
CA GLU A 137 18.60 -2.23 3.38
C GLU A 137 17.38 -3.13 3.62
N ILE A 138 16.98 -3.91 2.60
CA ILE A 138 15.76 -4.70 2.55
C ILE A 138 16.05 -6.19 2.82
N ASP A 139 15.16 -6.85 3.58
CA ASP A 139 15.11 -8.31 3.67
C ASP A 139 14.68 -8.94 2.33
N SER A 140 15.30 -10.07 1.98
CA SER A 140 15.02 -10.93 0.82
C SER A 140 13.54 -11.20 0.49
N SER A 141 12.65 -11.06 1.47
CA SER A 141 11.20 -11.26 1.36
C SER A 141 10.43 -10.05 0.79
N ILE A 142 11.06 -8.88 0.65
CA ILE A 142 10.47 -7.73 -0.04
C ILE A 142 11.03 -7.63 -1.47
N GLN A 143 10.13 -7.78 -2.43
CA GLN A 143 10.42 -7.66 -3.85
C GLN A 143 9.96 -6.30 -4.37
N THR A 144 10.73 -5.74 -5.30
CA THR A 144 10.37 -4.51 -6.02
C THR A 144 10.26 -4.81 -7.52
N ARG A 145 9.24 -4.26 -8.17
CA ARG A 145 8.98 -4.40 -9.62
C ARG A 145 8.71 -3.04 -10.24
N LEU A 146 9.46 -2.67 -11.27
CA LEU A 146 9.30 -1.43 -12.04
C LEU A 146 8.23 -1.61 -13.12
N ARG A 147 6.98 -1.86 -12.72
CA ARG A 147 5.84 -1.96 -13.63
C ARG A 147 4.54 -1.79 -12.88
N ARG A 148 3.45 -1.68 -13.63
CA ARG A 148 2.09 -1.83 -13.07
C ARG A 148 1.89 -3.28 -12.62
N MET A 149 1.09 -3.45 -11.57
CA MET A 149 0.61 -4.77 -11.15
C MET A 149 -0.23 -5.36 -12.28
N GLU A 150 -0.14 -6.67 -12.46
CA GLU A 150 -0.86 -7.44 -13.47
C GLU A 150 -1.66 -8.57 -12.80
N LYS A 151 -2.57 -9.19 -13.56
CA LYS A 151 -3.47 -10.21 -13.03
C LYS A 151 -2.69 -11.44 -12.55
N GLU A 152 -1.65 -11.80 -13.27
CA GLU A 152 -0.80 -12.96 -13.05
C GLU A 152 -0.07 -12.87 -11.71
N ASP A 153 0.24 -11.64 -11.25
CA ASP A 153 0.80 -11.42 -9.92
C ASP A 153 -0.16 -11.90 -8.84
N LEU A 154 -1.43 -11.52 -8.96
CA LEU A 154 -2.45 -11.88 -8.00
C LEU A 154 -2.82 -13.36 -8.08
N ASP A 155 -2.93 -13.90 -9.30
CA ASP A 155 -3.23 -15.32 -9.54
C ASP A 155 -2.15 -16.23 -8.96
N SER A 156 -0.88 -15.81 -8.94
CA SER A 156 0.20 -16.58 -8.31
C SER A 156 0.09 -16.68 -6.78
N THR A 157 -0.71 -15.81 -6.16
CA THR A 157 -0.87 -15.74 -4.70
C THR A 157 -2.19 -16.37 -4.24
N ILE A 158 -3.23 -16.33 -5.08
CA ILE A 158 -4.53 -16.95 -4.78
C ILE A 158 -4.41 -18.46 -5.00
N SER A 159 -4.35 -19.22 -3.91
CA SER A 159 -4.16 -20.67 -3.94
C SER A 159 -5.45 -21.48 -3.76
N ASN A 160 -6.51 -20.89 -3.18
CA ASN A 160 -7.78 -21.56 -2.92
C ASN A 160 -8.96 -20.57 -2.91
N SER A 161 -10.19 -21.10 -2.86
CA SER A 161 -11.44 -20.33 -2.80
C SER A 161 -11.63 -19.54 -1.51
N ASP A 162 -10.91 -19.92 -0.45
CA ASP A 162 -11.00 -19.30 0.87
C ASP A 162 -10.02 -18.12 1.03
N HIS A 163 -9.20 -17.87 0.01
CA HIS A 163 -8.25 -16.77 -0.01
C HIS A 163 -8.99 -15.44 -0.07
N GLN A 164 -8.63 -14.52 0.81
CA GLN A 164 -9.27 -13.21 0.89
C GLN A 164 -8.37 -12.11 0.33
N VAL A 165 -8.97 -11.11 -0.31
CA VAL A 165 -8.26 -9.91 -0.75
C VAL A 165 -8.72 -8.73 0.07
N LEU A 166 -7.81 -8.10 0.80
CA LEU A 166 -8.05 -6.84 1.51
C LEU A 166 -7.51 -5.69 0.68
N PHE A 167 -8.34 -4.73 0.30
CA PHE A 167 -7.98 -3.66 -0.61
C PHE A 167 -8.08 -2.27 0.04
N CYS A 168 -7.04 -1.45 -0.15
CA CYS A 168 -7.08 -0.02 0.16
C CYS A 168 -6.29 0.79 -0.87
N GLY A 169 -6.96 1.62 -1.67
CA GLY A 169 -6.33 2.37 -2.74
C GLY A 169 -7.30 3.19 -3.57
N SER A 170 -6.90 3.55 -4.80
CA SER A 170 -7.74 4.30 -5.73
C SER A 170 -8.92 3.48 -6.24
N LYS A 171 -9.99 4.15 -6.68
CA LYS A 171 -11.17 3.47 -7.26
C LYS A 171 -10.86 2.72 -8.55
N ALA A 172 -9.95 3.25 -9.37
CA ALA A 172 -9.53 2.59 -10.60
C ALA A 172 -8.85 1.26 -10.30
N LEU A 173 -7.90 1.24 -9.35
CA LEU A 173 -7.24 0.01 -8.93
C LEU A 173 -8.23 -0.95 -8.24
N GLU A 174 -9.16 -0.45 -7.43
CA GLU A 174 -10.20 -1.28 -6.80
C GLU A 174 -10.98 -2.10 -7.85
N TRP A 175 -11.45 -1.43 -8.90
CA TRP A 175 -12.21 -2.06 -9.96
C TRP A 175 -11.37 -3.09 -10.72
N GLN A 176 -10.11 -2.76 -11.02
CA GLN A 176 -9.17 -3.68 -11.66
C GLN A 176 -8.98 -4.96 -10.84
N ILE A 177 -8.73 -4.84 -9.53
CA ILE A 177 -8.61 -5.99 -8.63
C ILE A 177 -9.91 -6.79 -8.57
N ARG A 178 -11.07 -6.14 -8.42
CA ARG A 178 -12.37 -6.83 -8.40
C ARG A 178 -12.61 -7.64 -9.66
N MET A 179 -12.23 -7.12 -10.83
CA MET A 179 -12.36 -7.83 -12.10
C MET A 179 -11.42 -9.04 -12.18
N TRP A 180 -10.21 -8.95 -11.64
CA TRP A 180 -9.28 -10.08 -11.58
C TRP A 180 -9.73 -11.17 -10.62
N CYS A 181 -10.36 -10.79 -9.50
CA CYS A 181 -10.89 -11.68 -8.48
C CYS A 181 -12.27 -12.26 -8.81
N LEU A 182 -12.89 -11.87 -9.92
CA LEU A 182 -14.25 -12.28 -10.27
C LEU A 182 -14.37 -13.81 -10.27
N ASN A 183 -15.31 -14.34 -9.49
CA ASN A 183 -15.54 -15.78 -9.29
C ASN A 183 -14.35 -16.56 -8.70
N LYS A 184 -13.33 -15.89 -8.13
CA LYS A 184 -12.16 -16.53 -7.51
C LYS A 184 -12.09 -16.32 -6.01
N CYS A 185 -12.27 -15.08 -5.56
CA CYS A 185 -12.17 -14.70 -4.15
C CYS A 185 -12.97 -13.43 -3.83
N GLN A 186 -13.19 -13.20 -2.54
CA GLN A 186 -13.84 -11.98 -2.06
C GLN A 186 -12.83 -10.84 -1.88
N VAL A 187 -13.22 -9.64 -2.33
CA VAL A 187 -12.45 -8.40 -2.17
C VAL A 187 -13.14 -7.51 -1.15
N PHE A 188 -12.54 -7.40 0.03
CA PHE A 188 -12.94 -6.50 1.09
C PHE A 188 -12.23 -5.16 0.95
N LYS A 189 -12.91 -4.06 1.22
CA LYS A 189 -12.35 -2.71 1.18
C LYS A 189 -12.45 -2.07 2.55
N THR A 190 -11.64 -1.04 2.79
CA THR A 190 -11.82 -0.20 3.97
C THR A 190 -13.14 0.58 3.89
N GLU A 191 -13.89 0.59 4.98
CA GLU A 191 -15.13 1.34 5.14
C GLU A 191 -14.84 2.75 5.65
N LEU A 192 -15.70 3.70 5.28
CA LEU A 192 -15.74 5.04 5.85
C LEU A 192 -16.93 5.05 6.81
N SER A 193 -16.66 5.17 8.11
CA SER A 193 -17.67 5.38 9.15
C SER A 193 -18.24 6.79 9.10
#